data_AF-A0A2W4JLC7-F1
#
_entry.id   AF-A0A2W4JLC7-F1
#
_cell.length_a   1.000
_cell.length_b   1.000
_cell.length_c   1.000
_cell.angle_alpha   90.00
_cell.angle_beta   90.00
_cell.angle_gamma   90.00
#
_symmetry.space_group_name_H-M   'P 1'
#
loop_
_entity.id
_entity.type
_entity.pdbx_description
1 polymer ?
#
loop_
_entity_poly.entity_id
_entity_poly.type
_entity_poly.pdbx_seq_one_letter_code
_entity_poly.pdbx_strand_id
1 'polypeptide(L)'
;ARAARLGASGCASFRAWEETGGAPARLLVAIDEFHALAAWDAAHREALARLASAAGAVGVHLLLATSRPTSALDPDVRASIGTVIALRVGSEAASRDLVGTADAARLPEGIPGRAVVACAGRRCEVQLATPVATPSPRVRVIGRRVDEETVTLAQEVRSGHRDAPPVGPLWAPRRDED
;
A
#
# COMPACT_ATOMS: atom_id res chain seq x y z
N ALA A 1 2.72 7.07 -24.63
CA ALA A 1 1.63 6.08 -24.80
C ALA A 1 0.41 6.33 -23.90
N ARG A 2 0.51 6.41 -22.56
CA ARG A 2 -0.66 6.71 -21.68
C ARG A 2 -0.97 8.20 -21.52
N ALA A 3 0.04 9.04 -21.32
CA ALA A 3 -0.12 10.50 -21.21
C ALA A 3 -0.85 11.10 -22.44
N ALA A 4 -0.43 10.70 -23.65
CA ALA A 4 -1.07 11.13 -24.89
C ALA A 4 -2.55 10.69 -24.98
N ARG A 5 -2.88 9.47 -24.53
CA ARG A 5 -4.26 8.99 -24.51
C ARG A 5 -5.13 9.72 -23.49
N LEU A 6 -4.58 10.07 -22.32
CA LEU A 6 -5.25 10.92 -21.35
C LEU A 6 -5.49 12.33 -21.93
N GLY A 7 -4.51 12.90 -22.62
CA GLY A 7 -4.68 14.17 -23.32
C GLY A 7 -5.78 14.12 -24.39
N ALA A 8 -5.86 13.01 -25.14
CA ALA A 8 -6.89 12.80 -26.15
C ALA A 8 -8.29 12.48 -25.58
N SER A 9 -8.40 12.04 -24.32
CA SER A 9 -9.69 11.72 -23.71
C SER A 9 -10.50 12.96 -23.30
N GLY A 10 -9.86 14.14 -23.26
CA GLY A 10 -10.47 15.38 -22.79
C GLY A 10 -10.75 15.41 -21.28
N CYS A 11 -10.28 14.41 -20.52
CA CYS A 11 -10.52 14.32 -19.09
C CYS A 11 -9.47 15.13 -18.31
N ALA A 12 -9.91 15.81 -17.24
CA ALA A 12 -9.02 16.61 -16.39
C ALA A 12 -8.01 15.79 -15.57
N SER A 13 -8.25 14.49 -15.40
CA SER A 13 -7.34 13.58 -14.71
C SER A 13 -7.58 12.12 -15.12
N PHE A 14 -6.62 11.25 -14.81
CA PHE A 14 -6.81 9.80 -14.99
C PHE A 14 -8.02 9.28 -14.22
N ARG A 15 -8.29 9.80 -13.01
CA ARG A 15 -9.47 9.42 -12.22
C ARG A 15 -10.77 9.81 -12.92
N ALA A 16 -10.86 11.02 -13.44
CA ALA A 16 -12.03 11.46 -14.21
C ALA A 16 -12.24 10.59 -15.47
N TRP A 17 -11.15 10.11 -16.09
CA TRP A 17 -11.23 9.18 -17.22
C TRP A 17 -11.69 7.78 -16.79
N GLU A 18 -11.37 7.33 -15.58
CA GLU A 18 -11.89 6.06 -15.03
C GLU A 18 -13.39 6.13 -14.78
N GLU A 19 -13.90 7.28 -14.32
CA GLU A 19 -15.33 7.51 -14.06
C GLU A 19 -16.16 7.45 -15.35
N THR A 20 -15.57 7.70 -16.52
CA THR A 20 -16.25 7.50 -17.81
C THR A 20 -16.24 6.05 -18.30
N GLY A 21 -15.50 5.16 -17.63
CA GLY A 21 -15.29 3.78 -18.06
C GLY A 21 -14.34 3.61 -19.25
N GLY A 22 -13.77 4.71 -19.77
CA GLY A 22 -12.89 4.70 -20.95
C GLY A 22 -11.40 4.53 -20.64
N ALA A 23 -10.99 4.66 -19.37
CA ALA A 23 -9.59 4.56 -18.98
C ALA A 23 -9.07 3.12 -19.03
N PRO A 24 -7.79 2.91 -19.40
CA PRO A 24 -7.15 1.62 -19.22
C PRO A 24 -7.00 1.28 -17.73
N ALA A 25 -6.82 0.01 -17.40
CA ALA A 25 -6.52 -0.41 -16.05
C ALA A 25 -5.25 0.27 -15.50
N ARG A 26 -5.28 0.59 -14.20
CA ARG A 26 -4.10 1.06 -13.47
C ARG A 26 -2.97 0.05 -13.56
N LEU A 27 -1.73 0.54 -13.61
CA LEU A 27 -0.53 -0.28 -13.64
C LEU A 27 0.21 -0.14 -12.31
N LEU A 28 0.51 -1.26 -11.66
CA LEU A 28 1.46 -1.32 -10.56
C LEU A 28 2.78 -1.87 -11.10
N VAL A 29 3.86 -1.11 -10.94
CA VAL A 29 5.22 -1.54 -11.23
C VAL A 29 5.91 -1.79 -9.89
N ALA A 30 6.17 -3.07 -9.59
CA ALA A 30 6.91 -3.48 -8.42
C ALA A 30 8.36 -3.79 -8.80
N ILE A 31 9.29 -3.11 -8.14
CA ILE A 31 10.73 -3.29 -8.33
C ILE A 31 11.30 -3.78 -7.02
N ASP A 32 11.72 -5.05 -7.02
CA ASP A 32 12.46 -5.62 -5.91
C ASP A 32 13.95 -5.31 -6.04
N GLU A 33 14.61 -5.18 -4.89
CA GLU A 33 16.00 -4.74 -4.76
C GLU A 33 16.38 -3.57 -5.68
N PHE A 34 15.59 -2.50 -5.59
CA PHE A 34 15.71 -1.26 -6.37
C PHE A 34 17.14 -0.70 -6.43
N HIS A 35 17.94 -0.89 -5.38
CA HIS A 35 19.32 -0.45 -5.34
C HIS A 35 20.18 -1.07 -6.46
N ALA A 36 19.90 -2.31 -6.86
CA ALA A 36 20.62 -3.00 -7.93
C ALA A 36 20.30 -2.35 -9.29
N LEU A 37 19.04 -1.99 -9.50
CA LEU A 37 18.60 -1.27 -10.69
C LEU A 37 19.19 0.15 -10.75
N ALA A 38 19.20 0.87 -9.63
CA ALA A 38 19.78 2.21 -9.55
C ALA A 38 21.31 2.22 -9.80
N ALA A 39 22.00 1.13 -9.46
CA ALA A 39 23.43 0.99 -9.65
C ALA A 39 23.85 0.61 -11.09
N TRP A 40 22.90 0.28 -11.98
CA TRP A 40 23.23 -0.24 -13.31
C TRP A 40 23.95 0.79 -14.18
N ASP A 41 23.27 1.88 -14.56
CA ASP A 41 23.87 3.00 -15.28
C ASP A 41 23.07 4.30 -15.07
N ALA A 42 23.62 5.41 -15.56
CA ALA A 42 22.99 6.73 -15.41
C ALA A 42 21.68 6.89 -16.20
N ALA A 43 21.57 6.24 -17.36
CA ALA A 43 20.38 6.36 -18.21
C ALA A 43 19.16 5.69 -17.57
N HIS A 44 19.34 4.53 -16.94
CA HIS A 44 18.29 3.83 -16.20
C HIS A 44 17.84 4.60 -14.97
N ARG A 45 18.78 5.20 -14.20
CA ARG A 45 18.43 6.09 -13.08
C ARG A 45 17.57 7.27 -13.52
N GLU A 46 17.97 7.94 -14.59
CA GLU A 46 17.22 9.08 -15.12
C GLU A 46 15.83 8.67 -15.63
N ALA A 47 15.73 7.53 -16.32
CA ALA A 47 14.45 6.98 -16.75
C ALA A 47 13.51 6.67 -15.58
N LEU A 48 14.06 6.16 -14.47
CA LEU A 48 13.32 5.80 -13.27
C LEU A 48 12.86 7.03 -12.48
N ALA A 49 13.69 8.07 -12.38
CA ALA A 49 13.30 9.37 -11.83
C ALA A 49 12.15 10.00 -12.64
N ARG A 50 12.25 9.98 -13.98
CA ARG A 50 11.16 10.43 -14.86
C ARG A 50 9.88 9.62 -14.66
N LEU A 51 10.00 8.30 -14.53
CA LEU A 51 8.86 7.43 -14.26
C LEU A 51 8.22 7.76 -12.90
N ALA A 52 9.00 7.91 -11.84
CA ALA A 52 8.51 8.22 -10.49
C ALA A 52 7.76 9.55 -10.45
N SER A 53 8.27 10.58 -11.12
CA SER A 53 7.64 11.90 -11.19
C SER A 53 6.31 11.88 -11.95
N ALA A 54 6.20 11.11 -13.04
CA ALA A 54 5.03 11.13 -13.92
C ALA A 54 3.98 10.05 -13.62
N ALA A 55 4.32 9.00 -12.87
CA ALA A 55 3.53 7.78 -12.75
C ALA A 55 2.07 8.03 -12.30
N GLY A 56 1.89 8.79 -11.21
CA GLY A 56 0.57 9.02 -10.61
C GLY A 56 -0.43 9.72 -11.54
N ALA A 57 0.06 10.64 -12.37
CA ALA A 57 -0.77 11.42 -13.29
C ALA A 57 -1.44 10.58 -14.38
N VAL A 58 -0.88 9.40 -14.71
CA VAL A 58 -1.32 8.55 -15.82
C VAL A 58 -1.75 7.16 -15.37
N GLY A 59 -2.13 7.02 -14.09
CA GLY A 59 -2.64 5.77 -13.54
C GLY A 59 -1.57 4.68 -13.39
N VAL A 60 -0.31 5.08 -13.17
CA VAL A 60 0.80 4.19 -12.84
C VAL A 60 1.18 4.39 -11.38
N HIS A 61 1.42 3.30 -10.66
CA HIS A 61 1.88 3.27 -9.27
C HIS A 61 3.21 2.54 -9.20
N LEU A 62 4.14 3.04 -8.40
CA LEU A 62 5.44 2.42 -8.18
C LEU A 62 5.51 1.84 -6.77
N LEU A 63 5.93 0.58 -6.66
CA LEU A 63 6.33 -0.06 -5.42
C LEU A 63 7.81 -0.37 -5.50
N LEU A 64 8.61 0.30 -4.68
CA LEU A 64 10.07 0.16 -4.68
C LEU A 64 10.47 -0.54 -3.38
N ALA A 65 11.01 -1.76 -3.49
CA ALA A 65 11.57 -2.50 -2.36
C ALA A 65 13.10 -2.47 -2.42
N THR A 66 13.74 -2.31 -1.26
CA THR A 66 15.20 -2.28 -1.16
C THR A 66 15.67 -2.59 0.25
N SER A 67 16.76 -3.34 0.36
CA SER A 67 17.52 -3.53 1.59
C SER A 67 18.47 -2.35 1.92
N ARG A 68 18.73 -1.46 0.95
CA ARG A 68 19.68 -0.33 1.06
C ARG A 68 19.04 1.02 0.71
N PRO A 69 18.05 1.49 1.48
CA PRO A 69 17.26 2.65 1.11
C PRO A 69 18.03 3.97 1.07
N THR A 70 18.94 4.20 2.04
CA THR A 70 19.69 5.47 2.13
C THR A 70 20.63 5.70 0.95
N SER A 71 21.27 4.64 0.41
CA SER A 71 22.21 4.78 -0.71
C SER A 71 21.57 4.61 -2.08
N ALA A 72 20.32 4.14 -2.15
CA ALA A 72 19.66 3.84 -3.41
C ALA A 72 18.72 4.94 -3.91
N LEU A 73 18.13 5.72 -2.99
CA LEU A 73 17.08 6.67 -3.33
C LEU A 73 17.65 8.06 -3.60
N ASP A 74 17.67 8.46 -4.88
CA ASP A 74 17.96 9.85 -5.27
C ASP A 74 16.88 10.81 -4.69
N PRO A 75 17.25 12.08 -4.40
CA PRO A 75 16.32 13.06 -3.81
C PRO A 75 15.01 13.24 -4.60
N ASP A 76 15.07 13.21 -5.93
CA ASP A 76 13.91 13.40 -6.80
C ASP A 76 12.93 12.23 -6.73
N VAL A 77 13.45 11.00 -6.70
CA VAL A 77 12.65 9.80 -6.49
C VAL A 77 12.04 9.85 -5.11
N ARG A 78 12.82 10.20 -4.09
CA ARG A 78 12.36 10.32 -2.70
C ARG A 78 11.24 11.33 -2.54
N ALA A 79 11.31 12.48 -3.22
CA ALA A 79 10.26 13.50 -3.21
C ALA A 79 8.93 13.00 -3.81
N SER A 80 8.98 11.99 -4.68
CA SER A 80 7.80 11.39 -5.32
C SER A 80 7.18 10.25 -4.49
N ILE A 81 7.81 9.82 -3.40
CA ILE A 81 7.31 8.75 -2.53
C ILE A 81 6.32 9.31 -1.52
N GLY A 82 5.03 9.04 -1.73
CA GLY A 82 3.97 9.44 -0.80
C GLY A 82 3.76 8.51 0.40
N THR A 83 4.34 7.31 0.38
CA THR A 83 4.17 6.30 1.44
C THR A 83 5.42 5.43 1.57
N VAL A 84 5.88 5.26 2.80
CA VAL A 84 7.01 4.40 3.16
C VAL A 84 6.52 3.32 4.12
N ILE A 85 6.83 2.06 3.81
CA ILE A 85 6.62 0.91 4.70
C ILE A 85 8.01 0.44 5.13
N ALA A 86 8.44 0.85 6.32
CA ALA A 86 9.74 0.46 6.86
C ALA A 86 9.57 -0.76 7.75
N LEU A 87 10.03 -1.92 7.27
CA LEU A 87 10.35 -3.06 8.14
C LEU A 87 11.50 -2.69 9.08
N ARG A 88 11.91 -3.63 9.94
CA ARG A 88 13.08 -3.40 10.78
C ARG A 88 14.30 -3.00 9.93
N VAL A 89 14.91 -1.86 10.26
CA VAL A 89 16.13 -1.36 9.61
C VAL A 89 17.35 -1.46 10.52
N GLY A 90 18.53 -1.56 9.91
CA GLY A 90 19.77 -1.85 10.64
C GLY A 90 20.33 -0.73 11.52
N SER A 91 19.83 0.52 11.39
CA SER A 91 20.33 1.63 12.20
C SER A 91 19.28 2.73 12.42
N GLU A 92 19.40 3.45 13.54
CA GLU A 92 18.53 4.60 13.81
C GLU A 92 18.68 5.71 12.78
N ALA A 93 19.87 5.87 12.19
CA ALA A 93 20.12 6.84 11.12
C ALA A 93 19.28 6.52 9.88
N ALA A 94 19.35 5.26 9.40
CA ALA A 94 18.54 4.81 8.26
C ALA A 94 17.03 4.94 8.55
N SER A 95 16.60 4.65 9.79
CA SER A 95 15.22 4.85 10.21
C SER A 95 14.80 6.32 10.12
N ARG A 96 15.62 7.26 10.65
CA ARG A 96 15.32 8.70 10.58
C ARG A 96 15.28 9.18 9.13
N ASP A 97 16.15 8.68 8.27
CA ASP A 97 16.17 9.04 6.85
C ASP A 97 14.90 8.59 6.09
N LEU A 98 14.35 7.43 6.47
CA LEU A 98 13.18 6.83 5.83
C LEU A 98 11.85 7.37 6.35
N VAL A 99 11.69 7.41 7.68
CA VAL A 99 10.40 7.68 8.33
C VAL A 99 10.44 8.88 9.29
N GLY A 100 11.60 9.54 9.43
CA GLY A 100 11.76 10.73 10.28
C GLY A 100 11.94 10.44 11.77
N THR A 101 11.91 9.17 12.19
CA THR A 101 12.10 8.74 13.59
C THR A 101 12.99 7.51 13.64
N ALA A 102 13.46 7.12 14.83
CA ALA A 102 14.24 5.91 15.02
C ALA A 102 13.37 4.64 15.18
N ASP A 103 12.04 4.75 15.06
CA ASP A 103 11.09 3.71 15.46
C ASP A 103 11.27 2.43 14.63
N ALA A 104 11.56 2.55 13.32
CA ALA A 104 11.79 1.38 12.47
C ALA A 104 13.06 0.60 12.86
N ALA A 105 14.08 1.25 13.42
CA ALA A 105 15.28 0.57 13.92
C ALA A 105 15.05 -0.14 15.26
N ARG A 106 14.09 0.36 16.06
CA ARG A 106 13.73 -0.21 17.36
C ARG A 106 12.72 -1.36 17.27
N LEU A 107 12.20 -1.65 16.07
CA LEU A 107 11.28 -2.78 15.88
C LEU A 107 11.93 -4.09 16.37
N PRO A 108 11.17 -4.97 17.06
CA PRO A 108 11.70 -6.23 17.56
C PRO A 108 12.24 -7.13 16.44
N GLU A 109 13.44 -7.68 16.63
CA GLU A 109 14.06 -8.62 15.66
C GLU A 109 13.25 -9.90 15.47
N GLY A 110 12.64 -10.40 16.55
CA GLY A 110 11.90 -11.66 16.54
C GLY A 110 10.49 -11.60 15.94
N ILE A 111 10.07 -10.47 15.36
CA ILE A 111 8.72 -10.30 14.81
C ILE A 111 8.78 -9.90 13.33
N PRO A 112 8.97 -10.87 12.40
CA PRO A 112 8.92 -10.61 10.97
C PRO A 112 7.60 -9.96 10.54
N GLY A 113 7.67 -9.01 9.61
CA GLY A 113 6.51 -8.28 9.12
C GLY A 113 6.02 -7.16 10.05
N ARG A 114 6.65 -6.95 11.21
CA ARG A 114 6.48 -5.71 11.98
C ARG A 114 7.08 -4.54 11.19
N ALA A 115 6.30 -3.46 11.06
CA ALA A 115 6.67 -2.30 10.24
C ALA A 115 6.21 -0.98 10.86
N VAL A 116 6.88 0.10 10.49
CA VAL A 116 6.37 1.47 10.62
C VAL A 116 5.89 1.94 9.25
N VAL A 117 4.62 2.34 9.16
CA VAL A 117 4.04 2.94 7.95
C VAL A 117 4.02 4.45 8.11
N ALA A 118 4.73 5.16 7.24
CA ALA A 118 4.70 6.61 7.14
C ALA A 118 3.92 7.03 5.89
N CYS A 119 2.84 7.77 6.07
CA CYS A 119 1.98 8.23 4.97
C CYS A 119 1.31 9.55 5.35
N ALA A 120 1.36 10.54 4.45
CA ALA A 120 0.74 11.86 4.63
C ALA A 120 1.02 12.50 6.02
N GLY A 121 2.28 12.45 6.45
CA GLY A 121 2.72 13.02 7.74
C GLY A 121 2.33 12.20 8.98
N ARG A 122 1.55 11.13 8.84
CA ARG A 122 1.20 10.22 9.92
C ARG A 122 2.14 9.02 9.94
N ARG A 123 2.32 8.45 11.13
CA ARG A 123 3.06 7.20 11.34
C ARG A 123 2.25 6.26 12.21
N CYS A 124 2.24 4.99 11.85
CA CYS A 124 1.72 3.93 12.71
C CYS A 124 2.62 2.70 12.65
N GLU A 125 2.75 2.03 13.79
CA GLU A 125 3.31 0.69 13.84
C GLU A 125 2.23 -0.32 13.44
N VAL A 126 2.58 -1.28 12.60
CA VAL A 126 1.66 -2.29 12.07
C VAL A 126 2.30 -3.68 12.05
N GLN A 127 1.46 -4.72 12.07
CA GLN A 127 1.84 -6.07 11.65
C GLN A 127 1.35 -6.28 10.23
N LEU A 128 2.26 -6.51 9.30
CA LEU A 128 1.88 -6.91 7.95
C LEU A 128 1.27 -8.31 8.00
N ALA A 129 0.12 -8.46 7.35
CA ALA A 129 -0.50 -9.74 7.13
C ALA A 129 0.39 -10.59 6.21
N THR A 130 0.40 -11.90 6.45
CA THR A 130 1.07 -12.82 5.55
C THR A 130 0.31 -12.89 4.23
N PRO A 131 0.98 -12.95 3.07
CA PRO A 131 0.32 -13.09 1.77
C PRO A 131 -0.28 -14.50 1.56
N VAL A 132 -0.17 -15.36 2.57
CA VAL A 132 -0.82 -16.66 2.59
C VAL A 132 -2.31 -16.43 2.81
N ALA A 133 -3.07 -16.48 1.73
CA ALA A 133 -4.50 -16.73 1.84
C ALA A 133 -4.64 -18.16 2.37
N THR A 134 -4.83 -18.33 3.67
CA THR A 134 -5.52 -19.53 4.15
C THR A 134 -6.83 -19.55 3.36
N PRO A 135 -7.13 -20.58 2.56
CA PRO A 135 -8.38 -20.61 1.83
C PRO A 135 -9.50 -20.34 2.83
N SER A 136 -10.27 -19.29 2.61
CA SER A 136 -11.49 -19.11 3.37
C SER A 136 -12.27 -20.44 3.23
N PRO A 137 -12.77 -21.04 4.33
CA PRO A 137 -13.52 -22.29 4.24
C PRO A 137 -14.57 -22.12 3.14
N ARG A 138 -14.73 -23.15 2.28
CA ARG A 138 -15.62 -23.08 1.10
C ARG A 138 -16.93 -22.40 1.49
N VAL A 139 -17.10 -21.14 1.08
CA VAL A 139 -18.29 -20.38 1.38
C VAL A 139 -19.39 -20.95 0.50
N ARG A 140 -20.28 -21.72 1.10
CA ARG A 140 -21.53 -22.12 0.45
C ARG A 140 -22.52 -20.99 0.69
N VAL A 141 -23.05 -20.38 -0.37
CA VAL A 141 -24.13 -19.40 -0.23
C VAL A 141 -25.31 -20.12 0.42
N ILE A 142 -25.72 -19.67 1.61
CA ILE A 142 -26.95 -20.10 2.26
C ILE A 142 -27.83 -18.87 2.34
N GLY A 143 -28.83 -18.78 1.44
CA GLY A 143 -29.77 -17.66 1.38
C GLY A 143 -29.83 -16.97 0.02
N ARG A 144 -30.71 -15.95 -0.08
CA ARG A 144 -30.96 -15.17 -1.30
C ARG A 144 -29.90 -14.09 -1.48
N ARG A 145 -29.47 -13.86 -2.73
CA ARG A 145 -28.59 -12.74 -3.10
C ARG A 145 -29.35 -11.43 -2.86
N VAL A 146 -28.75 -10.49 -2.13
CA VAL A 146 -29.34 -9.18 -1.86
C VAL A 146 -29.14 -8.31 -3.10
N ASP A 147 -30.24 -7.79 -3.66
CA ASP A 147 -30.23 -6.88 -4.82
C ASP A 147 -29.63 -5.52 -4.42
N GLU A 148 -29.01 -4.81 -5.38
CA GLU A 148 -28.03 -3.71 -5.22
C GLU A 148 -28.43 -2.45 -4.40
N GLU A 149 -29.63 -2.39 -3.81
CA GLU A 149 -29.95 -1.31 -2.87
C GLU A 149 -29.12 -1.46 -1.60
N THR A 150 -28.15 -0.57 -1.46
CA THR A 150 -26.95 -0.73 -0.64
C THR A 150 -27.28 -0.72 0.86
N VAL A 151 -27.61 -1.89 1.39
CA VAL A 151 -27.33 -2.24 2.79
C VAL A 151 -25.93 -2.84 2.78
N THR A 152 -24.97 -2.18 3.43
CA THR A 152 -23.62 -2.76 3.51
C THR A 152 -23.72 -4.14 4.15
N LEU A 153 -22.93 -5.12 3.69
CA LEU A 153 -22.92 -6.49 4.26
C LEU A 153 -22.80 -6.46 5.80
N ALA A 154 -22.09 -5.46 6.34
CA ALA A 154 -21.97 -5.21 7.77
C ALA A 154 -23.31 -4.86 8.46
N GLN A 155 -24.16 -4.05 7.82
CA GLN A 155 -25.47 -3.67 8.34
C GLN A 155 -26.47 -4.83 8.31
N GLU A 156 -26.44 -5.65 7.25
CA GLU A 156 -27.32 -6.83 7.13
C GLU A 156 -26.97 -7.89 8.18
N VAL A 157 -25.68 -8.19 8.34
CA VAL A 157 -25.20 -9.11 9.38
C VAL A 157 -25.55 -8.60 10.79
N ARG A 158 -25.47 -7.28 11.04
CA ARG A 158 -25.86 -6.68 12.33
C ARG A 158 -27.36 -6.83 12.61
N SER A 159 -28.21 -6.73 11.60
CA SER A 159 -29.66 -6.77 11.77
C SER A 159 -30.16 -8.18 12.18
N GLY A 160 -29.50 -9.24 11.69
CA GLY A 160 -29.79 -10.63 12.02
C GLY A 160 -29.22 -11.11 13.37
N HIS A 161 -28.32 -10.34 13.98
CA HIS A 161 -27.63 -10.70 15.23
C HIS A 161 -27.71 -9.58 16.28
N ARG A 162 -28.87 -8.92 16.38
CA ARG A 162 -29.11 -7.80 17.31
C ARG A 162 -28.89 -8.15 18.79
N ASP A 163 -29.18 -9.39 19.17
CA ASP A 163 -29.04 -9.88 20.55
C ASP A 163 -27.67 -10.51 20.82
N ALA A 164 -26.79 -10.57 19.82
CA ALA A 164 -25.44 -11.10 19.99
C ALA A 164 -24.51 -10.02 20.59
N PRO A 165 -23.58 -10.39 21.49
CA PRO A 165 -22.60 -9.45 22.02
C PRO A 165 -21.77 -8.85 20.87
N PRO A 166 -21.42 -7.55 20.94
CA PRO A 166 -20.64 -6.90 19.90
C PRO A 166 -19.31 -7.64 19.70
N VAL A 167 -19.09 -8.17 18.50
CA VAL A 167 -17.79 -8.73 18.12
C VAL A 167 -16.75 -7.61 18.21
N GLY A 168 -15.80 -7.78 19.11
CA GLY A 168 -14.62 -6.93 19.16
C GLY A 168 -13.86 -6.99 17.83
N PRO A 169 -13.12 -5.94 17.47
CA PRO A 169 -12.27 -5.98 16.29
C PRO A 169 -11.33 -7.19 16.37
N LEU A 170 -11.26 -7.99 15.30
CA LEU A 170 -10.41 -9.20 15.21
C LEU A 170 -8.92 -8.94 15.45
N TRP A 171 -8.50 -7.68 15.40
CA TRP A 171 -7.13 -7.22 15.64
C TRP A 171 -6.85 -6.80 17.10
N ALA A 172 -7.86 -6.77 17.98
CA ALA A 172 -7.64 -6.54 19.40
C ALA A 172 -7.19 -7.85 20.09
N PRO A 173 -6.20 -7.80 21.00
CA PRO A 173 -5.85 -8.97 21.80
C PRO A 173 -7.09 -9.45 22.56
N ARG A 174 -7.26 -10.77 22.68
CA ARG A 174 -8.28 -11.33 23.59
C ARG A 174 -7.98 -10.78 24.98
N ARG A 175 -8.94 -10.04 25.54
CA ARG A 175 -8.91 -9.71 26.96
C ARG A 175 -9.11 -11.05 27.68
N ASP A 176 -8.11 -11.49 28.40
CA ASP A 176 -8.28 -12.61 29.32
C ASP A 176 -9.39 -12.24 30.30
N GLU A 177 -10.37 -13.13 30.42
CA GLU A 177 -11.58 -12.97 31.22
C GLU A 177 -11.23 -13.08 32.71
N ASP A 178 -11.55 -12.04 33.48
CA ASP A 178 -11.86 -12.14 34.92
C ASP A 178 -13.38 -12.32 35.09
#